data_AF-A0A089NP66-F1
#
_entry.id   AF-A0A089NP66-F1
#
_cell.length_a   1.000
_cell.length_b   1.000
_cell.length_c   1.000
_cell.angle_alpha   90.00
_cell.angle_beta   90.00
_cell.angle_gamma   90.00
#
_symmetry.space_group_name_H-M   'P 1'
#
loop_
_entity.id
_entity.type
_entity.pdbx_description
1 polymer ?
#
loop_
_entity_poly.entity_id
_entity_poly.type
_entity_poly.pdbx_seq_one_letter_code
_entity_poly.pdbx_strand_id
1 'polypeptide(L)'
;MVRFNNALGFGGGTGHRVTHLALVNRGGQPREWLADRRFLERPVVRAAQAFILPFPMLPAEHNVPEPICWTRELLARLRPLGRPVLLLPETLHQQAHALLGPRTAGHPNPSTGFLVTLALLLGRPAGAGPAQVFGFGFDGWPGHPWAAERAWFAEAEAAGRIRVHPPSLTEQ
;
A
#
# COMPACT_ATOMS: atom_id res chain seq x y z
N MET A 1 -8.50 -3.21 9.61
CA MET A 1 -7.13 -3.74 9.65
C MET A 1 -6.64 -3.88 8.22
N VAL A 2 -5.80 -2.95 7.77
CA VAL A 2 -5.20 -3.00 6.44
C VAL A 2 -3.80 -3.59 6.57
N ARG A 3 -3.48 -4.57 5.72
CA ARG A 3 -2.15 -5.17 5.61
C ARG A 3 -1.55 -4.88 4.25
N PHE A 4 -0.24 -5.02 4.14
CA PHE A 4 0.51 -4.62 2.96
C PHE A 4 1.28 -5.79 2.36
N ASN A 5 1.13 -5.99 1.05
CA ASN A 5 1.92 -6.90 0.23
C ASN A 5 1.96 -8.33 0.81
N ASN A 6 3.15 -8.81 1.17
CA ASN A 6 3.35 -10.14 1.73
C ASN A 6 2.89 -10.27 3.19
N ALA A 7 2.63 -9.14 3.88
CA ALA A 7 2.18 -9.08 5.26
C ALA A 7 3.00 -9.99 6.20
N LEU A 8 4.30 -9.73 6.29
CA LEU A 8 5.22 -10.49 7.15
C LEU A 8 4.66 -10.61 8.57
N GLY A 9 4.85 -11.79 9.17
CA GLY A 9 4.32 -12.11 10.51
C GLY A 9 2.81 -12.35 10.58
N PHE A 10 2.08 -12.40 9.44
CA PHE A 10 0.66 -12.74 9.43
C PHE A 10 0.40 -14.13 10.02
N GLY A 11 -0.54 -14.19 10.97
CA GLY A 11 -0.88 -15.41 11.69
C GLY A 11 0.11 -15.82 12.78
N GLY A 12 1.13 -14.99 13.03
CA GLY A 12 2.00 -15.07 14.20
C GLY A 12 1.91 -13.77 15.00
N GLY A 13 3.06 -13.12 15.25
CA GLY A 13 3.19 -11.93 16.10
C GLY A 13 2.32 -10.72 15.70
N THR A 14 1.85 -10.65 14.45
CA THR A 14 1.03 -9.53 13.96
C THR A 14 -0.47 -9.85 13.92
N GLY A 15 -0.90 -11.05 14.35
CA GLY A 15 -2.30 -11.48 14.41
C GLY A 15 -2.91 -11.93 13.06
N HIS A 16 -4.20 -12.27 13.08
CA HIS A 16 -4.90 -12.96 11.96
C HIS A 16 -5.95 -12.13 11.22
N ARG A 17 -6.35 -10.97 11.72
CA ARG A 17 -7.43 -10.18 11.09
C ARG A 17 -6.91 -9.43 9.85
N VAL A 18 -7.64 -9.53 8.74
CA VAL A 18 -7.41 -8.76 7.50
C VAL A 18 -8.74 -8.29 6.95
N THR A 19 -9.01 -6.98 7.02
CA THR A 19 -10.19 -6.42 6.32
C THR A 19 -9.82 -6.09 4.88
N HIS A 20 -8.64 -5.48 4.69
CA HIS A 20 -8.12 -5.14 3.38
C HIS A 20 -6.67 -5.60 3.27
N LEU A 21 -6.32 -6.21 2.14
CA LEU A 21 -4.93 -6.45 1.76
C LEU A 21 -4.57 -5.48 0.63
N ALA A 22 -3.72 -4.51 0.93
CA ALA A 22 -3.15 -3.62 -0.07
C ALA A 22 -2.02 -4.34 -0.78
N LEU A 23 -2.16 -4.53 -2.09
CA LEU A 23 -1.20 -5.19 -2.96
C LEU A 23 -0.62 -4.13 -3.89
N VAL A 24 0.69 -3.88 -3.80
CA VAL A 24 1.38 -3.10 -4.81
C VAL A 24 1.02 -3.65 -6.20
N ASN A 25 0.69 -2.77 -7.14
CA ASN A 25 0.26 -3.14 -8.49
C ASN A 25 1.19 -2.57 -9.58
N ARG A 26 2.37 -2.10 -9.17
CA ARG A 26 3.45 -1.69 -10.06
C ARG A 26 4.79 -2.35 -9.67
N GLY A 27 5.72 -2.45 -10.62
CA GLY A 27 7.06 -2.97 -10.41
C GLY A 27 7.16 -4.50 -10.46
N GLY A 28 8.20 -5.05 -9.83
CA GLY A 28 8.55 -6.49 -9.93
C GLY A 28 7.73 -7.42 -9.02
N GLN A 29 7.36 -6.98 -7.82
CA GLN A 29 6.63 -7.84 -6.87
C GLN A 29 5.31 -8.42 -7.43
N PRO A 30 4.47 -7.67 -8.15
CA PRO A 30 3.27 -8.22 -8.80
C PRO A 30 3.59 -9.28 -9.84
N ARG A 31 4.68 -9.12 -10.61
CA ARG A 31 5.13 -10.10 -11.60
C ARG A 31 5.45 -11.44 -10.93
N GLU A 32 6.13 -11.42 -9.78
CA GLU A 32 6.41 -12.62 -8.98
C GLU A 32 5.11 -13.29 -8.48
N TRP A 33 4.17 -12.51 -7.95
CA TRP A 33 2.88 -13.03 -7.50
C TRP A 33 2.06 -13.64 -8.64
N LEU A 34 2.10 -13.04 -9.82
CA LEU A 34 1.42 -13.56 -11.02
C LEU A 34 2.09 -14.83 -11.54
N ALA A 35 3.40 -15.00 -11.37
CA ALA A 35 4.10 -16.24 -11.68
C ALA A 35 3.81 -17.36 -10.67
N ASP A 36 3.52 -17.02 -9.41
CA ASP A 36 3.18 -17.98 -8.36
C ASP A 36 1.76 -18.55 -8.55
N ARG A 37 1.69 -19.85 -8.87
CA ARG A 37 0.42 -20.59 -9.03
C ARG A 37 -0.36 -20.71 -7.73
N ARG A 38 0.32 -20.66 -6.58
CA ARG A 38 -0.27 -20.77 -5.24
C ARG A 38 -0.53 -19.41 -4.60
N PHE A 39 -0.39 -18.31 -5.35
CA PHE A 39 -0.59 -16.96 -4.80
C PHE A 39 -1.94 -16.80 -4.07
N LEU A 40 -3.02 -17.33 -4.66
CA LEU A 40 -4.37 -17.27 -4.06
C LEU A 40 -4.53 -18.17 -2.83
N GLU A 41 -3.66 -19.16 -2.66
CA GLU A 41 -3.67 -20.08 -1.52
C GLU A 41 -2.96 -19.50 -0.29
N ARG A 42 -2.17 -18.42 -0.47
CA ARG A 42 -1.43 -17.78 0.61
C ARG A 42 -2.38 -17.39 1.75
N PRO A 43 -2.07 -17.70 3.03
CA PRO A 43 -2.98 -17.48 4.15
C PRO A 43 -3.53 -16.06 4.24
N VAL A 44 -2.69 -15.04 4.07
CA VAL A 44 -3.12 -13.63 4.11
C VAL A 44 -4.07 -13.26 2.97
N VAL A 45 -3.86 -13.83 1.77
CA VAL A 45 -4.70 -13.58 0.60
C VAL A 45 -6.08 -14.22 0.80
N ARG A 46 -6.14 -15.45 1.32
CA ARG A 46 -7.39 -16.13 1.66
C ARG A 46 -8.16 -15.43 2.78
N ALA A 47 -7.45 -14.87 3.75
CA ALA A 47 -8.04 -14.17 4.89
C ALA A 47 -8.56 -12.77 4.56
N ALA A 48 -8.09 -12.15 3.45
CA ALA A 48 -8.49 -10.82 3.05
C ALA A 48 -9.98 -10.76 2.65
N GLN A 49 -10.71 -9.80 3.22
CA GLN A 49 -12.12 -9.57 2.87
C GLN A 49 -12.27 -8.68 1.62
N ALA A 50 -11.28 -7.83 1.35
CA ALA A 50 -11.17 -6.98 0.17
C ALA A 50 -9.70 -6.69 -0.15
N PHE A 51 -9.45 -6.17 -1.34
CA PHE A 51 -8.11 -5.80 -1.82
C PHE A 51 -8.03 -4.30 -2.14
N ILE A 52 -6.85 -3.72 -2.01
CA ILE A 52 -6.57 -2.35 -2.45
C ILE A 52 -5.39 -2.39 -3.42
N LEU A 53 -5.55 -1.79 -4.61
CA LEU A 53 -4.49 -1.58 -5.58
C LEU A 53 -4.12 -0.08 -5.53
N PRO A 54 -2.94 0.27 -4.98
CA PRO A 54 -2.62 1.63 -4.55
C PRO A 54 -2.28 2.58 -5.70
N PHE A 55 -1.79 2.08 -6.82
CA PHE A 55 -1.44 2.92 -7.96
C PHE A 55 -2.56 2.93 -9.00
N PRO A 56 -2.84 4.06 -9.67
CA PRO A 56 -3.79 4.10 -10.75
C PRO A 56 -3.33 3.21 -11.92
N MET A 57 -4.30 2.62 -12.62
CA MET A 57 -4.04 1.76 -13.77
C MET A 57 -3.46 2.58 -14.92
N LEU A 58 -2.31 2.18 -15.45
CA LEU A 58 -1.76 2.81 -16.64
C LEU A 58 -2.56 2.41 -17.89
N PRO A 59 -2.76 3.35 -18.85
CA PRO A 59 -3.16 3.01 -20.20
C PRO A 59 -2.20 1.97 -20.81
N ALA A 60 -2.70 1.10 -21.68
CA ALA A 60 -1.93 -0.03 -22.19
C ALA A 60 -0.71 0.41 -23.01
N GLU A 61 -0.89 1.49 -23.77
CA GLU A 61 0.12 2.19 -24.55
C GLU A 61 1.24 2.79 -23.70
N HIS A 62 0.99 3.09 -22.42
CA HIS A 62 1.98 3.60 -21.48
C HIS A 62 2.64 2.48 -20.64
N ASN A 63 2.30 1.21 -20.90
CA ASN A 63 2.80 0.05 -20.16
C ASN A 63 3.68 -0.86 -21.02
N VAL A 64 4.33 -0.30 -22.04
CA VAL A 64 5.20 -1.00 -23.01
C VAL A 64 6.50 -0.19 -23.17
N PRO A 65 7.62 -0.81 -23.61
CA PRO A 65 7.78 -2.22 -23.98
C PRO A 65 7.88 -3.19 -22.80
N GLU A 66 8.44 -2.75 -21.66
CA GLU A 66 8.49 -3.56 -20.43
C GLU A 66 7.33 -3.15 -19.50
N PRO A 67 6.42 -4.06 -19.15
CA PRO A 67 5.31 -3.76 -18.27
C PRO A 67 5.76 -3.39 -16.86
N ILE A 68 5.31 -2.23 -16.38
CA ILE A 68 5.50 -1.81 -14.99
C ILE A 68 4.20 -1.82 -14.20
N CYS A 69 3.04 -1.79 -14.84
CA CYS A 69 1.72 -1.81 -14.24
C CYS A 69 1.06 -3.17 -14.47
N TRP A 70 0.67 -3.83 -13.39
CA TRP A 70 0.12 -5.20 -13.40
C TRP A 70 -1.34 -5.22 -12.95
N THR A 71 -2.05 -4.10 -13.11
CA THR A 71 -3.36 -3.91 -12.50
C THR A 71 -4.41 -4.80 -13.14
N ARG A 72 -4.40 -4.93 -14.47
CA ARG A 72 -5.37 -5.75 -15.22
C ARG A 72 -5.19 -7.23 -14.86
N GLU A 73 -3.95 -7.66 -14.77
CA GLU A 73 -3.52 -9.02 -14.46
C GLU A 73 -3.85 -9.37 -13.01
N LEU A 74 -3.60 -8.47 -12.07
CA LEU A 74 -3.98 -8.65 -10.67
C LEU A 74 -5.50 -8.70 -10.50
N LEU A 75 -6.25 -7.83 -11.17
CA LEU A 75 -7.72 -7.87 -11.16
C LEU A 75 -8.23 -9.22 -11.67
N ALA A 76 -7.69 -9.71 -12.79
CA ALA A 76 -8.03 -11.02 -13.34
C ALA A 76 -7.66 -12.16 -12.37
N ARG A 77 -6.47 -12.10 -11.76
CA ARG A 77 -5.99 -13.09 -10.79
C ARG A 77 -6.85 -13.15 -9.52
N LEU A 78 -7.31 -12.00 -9.02
CA LEU A 78 -8.11 -11.92 -7.80
C LEU A 78 -9.59 -12.22 -8.02
N ARG A 79 -10.10 -12.09 -9.25
CA ARG A 79 -11.51 -12.29 -9.61
C ARG A 79 -12.14 -13.59 -9.05
N PRO A 80 -11.47 -14.77 -9.09
CA PRO A 80 -12.05 -16.00 -8.56
C PRO A 80 -12.35 -15.98 -7.06
N LEU A 81 -11.72 -15.09 -6.29
CA LEU A 81 -11.96 -14.96 -4.85
C LEU A 81 -13.33 -14.31 -4.54
N GLY A 82 -13.96 -13.66 -5.52
CA GLY A 82 -15.26 -12.99 -5.34
C GLY A 82 -15.22 -11.85 -4.32
N ARG A 83 -14.04 -11.27 -4.04
CA ARG A 83 -13.86 -10.17 -3.08
C ARG A 83 -13.78 -8.82 -3.79
N PRO A 84 -14.27 -7.74 -3.16
CA PRO A 84 -14.10 -6.39 -3.70
C PRO A 84 -12.62 -6.03 -3.89
N VAL A 85 -12.32 -5.33 -4.98
CA VAL A 85 -11.01 -4.74 -5.25
C VAL A 85 -11.17 -3.23 -5.43
N LEU A 86 -10.52 -2.45 -4.59
CA LEU A 86 -10.50 -0.99 -4.64
C LEU A 86 -9.24 -0.52 -5.37
N LEU A 87 -9.40 0.09 -6.53
CA LEU A 87 -8.32 0.79 -7.22
C LEU A 87 -8.29 2.25 -6.74
N LEU A 88 -7.17 2.69 -6.17
CA LEU A 88 -7.04 4.08 -5.76
C LEU A 88 -7.00 5.01 -6.99
N PRO A 89 -7.72 6.14 -6.97
CA PRO A 89 -7.88 6.98 -8.15
C PRO A 89 -6.62 7.80 -8.44
N GLU A 90 -6.49 8.24 -9.70
CA GLU A 90 -5.41 9.12 -10.14
C GLU A 90 -5.34 10.42 -9.33
N THR A 91 -6.48 10.98 -8.90
CA THR A 91 -6.54 12.19 -8.09
C THR A 91 -5.86 12.04 -6.73
N LEU A 92 -5.97 10.86 -6.10
CA LEU A 92 -5.25 10.56 -4.86
C LEU A 92 -3.74 10.50 -5.12
N HIS A 93 -3.34 9.88 -6.24
CA HIS A 93 -1.94 9.79 -6.62
C HIS A 93 -1.36 11.18 -6.87
N GLN A 94 -2.03 12.05 -7.62
CA GLN A 94 -1.64 13.45 -7.82
C GLN A 94 -1.53 14.21 -6.49
N GLN A 95 -2.48 14.02 -5.57
CA GLN A 95 -2.42 14.62 -4.24
C GLN A 95 -1.21 14.14 -3.43
N ALA A 96 -0.86 12.86 -3.52
CA ALA A 96 0.33 12.32 -2.89
C ALA A 96 1.61 12.98 -3.44
N HIS A 97 1.69 13.18 -4.75
CA HIS A 97 2.79 13.90 -5.39
C HIS A 97 2.89 15.35 -4.89
N ALA A 98 1.77 16.06 -4.79
CA ALA A 98 1.75 17.44 -4.29
C ALA A 98 2.19 17.54 -2.81
N LEU A 99 1.82 16.56 -1.97
CA LEU A 99 2.19 16.53 -0.56
C LEU A 99 3.68 16.22 -0.33
N LEU A 100 4.26 15.35 -1.18
CA LEU A 100 5.65 14.90 -1.03
C LEU A 100 6.65 15.74 -1.82
N GLY A 101 6.22 16.37 -2.92
CA GLY A 101 7.04 17.14 -3.84
C GLY A 101 7.91 18.21 -3.18
N PRO A 102 7.38 19.07 -2.27
CA PRO A 102 8.18 20.11 -1.63
C PRO A 102 9.39 19.61 -0.82
N ARG A 103 9.40 18.32 -0.44
CA ARG A 103 10.45 17.69 0.38
C ARG A 103 11.25 16.64 -0.41
N THR A 104 11.08 16.57 -1.73
CA THR A 104 11.69 15.54 -2.57
C THR A 104 12.41 16.15 -3.77
N ALA A 105 13.62 15.69 -4.06
CA ALA A 105 14.28 15.99 -5.33
C ALA A 105 13.68 15.15 -6.47
N GLY A 106 13.28 15.80 -7.56
CA GLY A 106 12.69 15.13 -8.72
C GLY A 106 11.22 14.73 -8.51
N HIS A 107 10.78 13.67 -9.18
CA HIS A 107 9.40 13.21 -9.14
C HIS A 107 9.26 12.12 -8.05
N PRO A 108 8.61 12.41 -6.89
CA PRO A 108 8.51 11.44 -5.80
C PRO A 108 7.81 10.18 -6.30
N ASN A 109 8.25 9.00 -5.90
CA ASN A 109 7.48 7.76 -6.11
C ASN A 109 6.85 7.38 -4.77
N PRO A 110 5.57 7.68 -4.49
CA PRO A 110 4.99 7.40 -3.17
C PRO A 110 4.92 5.90 -2.89
N SER A 111 5.19 5.49 -1.65
CA SER A 111 5.08 4.09 -1.24
C SER A 111 3.63 3.62 -1.18
N THR A 112 3.41 2.30 -1.29
CA THR A 112 2.08 1.71 -1.07
C THR A 112 1.51 2.06 0.30
N GLY A 113 2.35 2.07 1.34
CA GLY A 113 1.91 2.42 2.69
C GLY A 113 1.50 3.88 2.81
N PHE A 114 2.22 4.80 2.17
CA PHE A 114 1.82 6.21 2.11
C PHE A 114 0.49 6.39 1.40
N LEU A 115 0.34 5.86 0.18
CA LEU A 115 -0.88 6.02 -0.63
C LEU A 115 -2.13 5.50 0.07
N VAL A 116 -2.04 4.31 0.67
CA VAL A 116 -3.15 3.70 1.41
C VAL A 116 -3.44 4.47 2.69
N THR A 117 -2.41 4.93 3.41
CA THR A 117 -2.62 5.74 4.63
C THR A 117 -3.30 7.07 4.29
N LEU A 118 -2.87 7.74 3.22
CA LEU A 118 -3.52 8.95 2.72
C LEU A 118 -4.98 8.70 2.37
N ALA A 119 -5.27 7.64 1.59
CA ALA A 119 -6.64 7.27 1.23
C ALA A 119 -7.52 7.02 2.47
N LEU A 120 -6.98 6.27 3.45
CA LEU A 120 -7.68 6.00 4.70
C LEU A 120 -7.96 7.28 5.48
N LEU A 121 -7.01 8.21 5.58
CA LEU A 121 -7.21 9.46 6.32
C LEU A 121 -8.23 10.38 5.63
N LEU A 122 -8.23 10.45 4.30
CA LEU A 122 -9.19 11.27 3.55
C LEU A 122 -10.62 10.71 3.62
N GLY A 123 -10.77 9.39 3.71
CA GLY A 123 -12.09 8.74 3.83
C GLY A 123 -12.63 8.64 5.25
N ARG A 124 -11.91 9.14 6.26
CA ARG A 124 -12.34 9.04 7.66
C ARG A 124 -13.34 10.15 8.03
N PRO A 125 -14.36 9.83 8.85
CA PRO A 125 -15.24 10.85 9.41
C PRO A 125 -14.48 11.88 10.23
N ALA A 126 -14.96 13.13 10.21
CA ALA A 126 -14.50 14.15 11.14
C ALA A 126 -14.70 13.67 12.60
N GLY A 127 -13.69 13.87 13.45
CA GLY A 127 -13.73 13.44 14.85
C GLY A 127 -13.40 11.97 15.11
N ALA A 128 -13.09 11.16 14.09
CA ALA A 128 -12.55 9.82 14.32
C ALA A 128 -11.21 9.91 15.06
N GLY A 129 -11.00 9.07 16.08
CA GLY A 129 -9.71 8.97 16.78
C GLY A 129 -8.54 8.58 15.86
N PRO A 130 -7.29 8.62 16.33
CA PRO A 130 -6.12 8.39 15.49
C PRO A 130 -6.09 6.98 14.88
N ALA A 131 -5.80 6.88 13.59
CA ALA A 131 -5.51 5.60 12.95
C ALA A 131 -4.18 5.03 13.47
N GLN A 132 -4.15 3.74 13.78
CA GLN A 132 -2.95 3.08 14.29
C GLN A 132 -2.12 2.53 13.13
N VAL A 133 -0.86 2.92 13.04
CA VAL A 133 0.10 2.50 12.00
C VAL A 133 1.18 1.67 12.67
N PHE A 134 1.35 0.42 12.23
CA PHE A 134 2.33 -0.50 12.83
C PHE A 134 3.40 -0.89 11.81
N GLY A 135 4.66 -0.96 12.26
CA GLY A 135 5.76 -1.55 11.50
C GLY A 135 6.19 -0.76 10.25
N PHE A 136 5.86 0.53 10.17
CA PHE A 136 6.25 1.35 9.04
C PHE A 136 7.68 1.88 9.19
N GLY A 137 8.63 1.25 8.48
CA GLY A 137 10.06 1.53 8.62
C GLY A 137 10.56 2.79 7.90
N PHE A 138 9.81 3.29 6.90
CA PHE A 138 10.26 4.33 5.95
C PHE A 138 11.63 4.01 5.35
N ASP A 139 11.80 2.78 4.90
CA ASP A 139 13.03 2.27 4.30
C ASP A 139 12.69 1.15 3.30
N GLY A 140 13.65 0.75 2.48
CA GLY A 140 13.52 -0.33 1.50
C GLY A 140 14.01 0.09 0.12
N TRP A 141 13.09 0.29 -0.82
CA TRP A 141 13.44 0.49 -2.23
C TRP A 141 14.14 1.85 -2.48
N PRO A 142 15.33 1.88 -3.09
CA PRO A 142 15.97 3.12 -3.52
C PRO A 142 15.08 3.83 -4.55
N GLY A 143 14.57 5.01 -4.22
CA GLY A 143 13.69 5.80 -5.10
C GLY A 143 12.37 6.24 -4.49
N HIS A 144 11.99 5.69 -3.34
CA HIS A 144 10.90 6.28 -2.54
C HIS A 144 11.40 7.52 -1.80
N PRO A 145 10.56 8.56 -1.64
CA PRO A 145 10.91 9.78 -0.92
C PRO A 145 10.78 9.57 0.59
N TRP A 146 11.55 8.62 1.15
CA TRP A 146 11.39 8.18 2.53
C TRP A 146 11.46 9.30 3.58
N ALA A 147 12.35 10.27 3.38
CA ALA A 147 12.43 11.44 4.25
C ALA A 147 11.15 12.29 4.21
N ALA A 148 10.58 12.50 3.03
CA ALA A 148 9.32 13.24 2.87
C ALA A 148 8.13 12.48 3.45
N GLU A 149 8.05 11.17 3.24
CA GLU A 149 7.01 10.33 3.86
C GLU A 149 7.12 10.36 5.38
N ARG A 150 8.33 10.21 5.93
CA ARG A 150 8.58 10.29 7.37
C ARG A 150 8.13 11.62 7.95
N ALA A 151 8.46 12.73 7.29
CA ALA A 151 8.01 14.06 7.71
C ALA A 151 6.48 14.19 7.69
N TRP A 152 5.83 13.72 6.64
CA TRP A 152 4.35 13.76 6.55
C TRP A 152 3.67 12.92 7.62
N PHE A 153 4.20 11.73 7.94
CA PHE A 153 3.68 10.89 9.02
C PHE A 153 3.87 11.56 10.38
N ALA A 154 5.03 12.18 10.63
CA ALA A 154 5.26 12.94 11.87
C ALA A 154 4.27 14.11 12.01
N GLU A 155 4.00 14.85 10.93
CA GLU A 155 2.99 15.92 10.91
C GLU A 155 1.57 15.37 11.15
N ALA A 156 1.23 14.23 10.55
CA ALA A 156 -0.06 13.58 10.77
C ALA A 156 -0.23 13.07 12.22
N GLU A 157 0.84 12.59 12.84
CA GLU A 157 0.85 12.16 14.24
C GLU A 157 0.74 13.36 15.20
N ALA A 158 1.51 14.43 14.96
CA ALA A 158 1.41 15.68 15.72
C ALA A 158 0.01 16.30 15.66
N ALA A 159 -0.68 16.15 14.51
CA ALA A 159 -2.07 16.57 14.32
C ALA A 159 -3.10 15.58 14.92
N GLY A 160 -2.67 14.51 15.60
CA GLY A 160 -3.55 13.53 16.21
C GLY A 160 -4.34 12.65 15.23
N ARG A 161 -3.96 12.64 13.94
CA ARG A 161 -4.67 11.87 12.89
C ARG A 161 -4.22 10.43 12.84
N ILE A 162 -2.97 10.17 13.19
CA ILE A 162 -2.39 8.83 13.28
C ILE A 162 -1.59 8.65 14.57
N ARG A 163 -1.32 7.41 14.93
CA ARG A 163 -0.38 6.99 15.97
C ARG A 163 0.56 5.96 15.33
N VAL A 164 1.85 6.27 15.27
CA VAL A 164 2.86 5.40 14.66
C VAL A 164 3.50 4.53 15.74
N HIS A 165 3.47 3.22 15.51
CA HIS A 165 4.14 2.22 16.32
C HIS A 165 5.30 1.65 15.49
N PRO A 166 6.56 1.97 15.83
CA PRO A 166 7.72 1.52 15.07
C PRO A 166 7.83 -0.02 15.07
N PRO A 167 8.55 -0.62 14.12
CA PRO A 167 8.83 -2.05 14.15
C PRO A 167 9.50 -2.45 15.47
N SER A 168 9.01 -3.50 16.12
CA SER A 168 9.68 -4.11 17.26
C SER A 168 11.05 -4.65 16.83
N LEU A 169 12.11 -4.38 17.60
CA LEU A 169 13.50 -4.82 17.32
C LEU A 169 13.68 -6.35 17.25
N THR A 170 12.63 -7.13 17.51
CA THR A 170 12.65 -8.60 17.61
C THR A 170 12.18 -9.32 16.33
N GLU A 171 11.84 -8.59 15.26
CA GLU A 171 11.40 -9.16 13.97
C GLU A 171 12.34 -8.77 12.82
N GLN A 172 13.65 -9.04 12.97
CA GLN A 172 14.60 -9.10 11.85
C GLN A 172 14.98 -10.55 11.56
#